data_AF-A0A382E183-F1
#
_entry.id   AF-A0A382E183-F1
#
_cell.length_a   1.000
_cell.length_b   1.000
_cell.length_c   1.000
_cell.angle_alpha   90.00
_cell.angle_beta   90.00
_cell.angle_gamma   90.00
#
_symmetry.space_group_name_H-M   'P 1'
#
loop_
_entity.id
_entity.type
_entity.pdbx_description
1 polymer ?
#
loop_
_entity_poly.entity_id
_entity_poly.type
_entity_poly.pdbx_seq_one_letter_code
_entity_poly.pdbx_strand_id
1 'polypeptide(L)'
;MTEIVAIKYAEPEPSGLAEIENIREFFRLNKYIWDEDSGVLSNGSESCIFSYLGPFSLFKENDSGDVFPDVVFNYIISLSDKDRTIVSMIEEDDSGWTMDETLADFYLKDFEANLRKEVNSKE
;
A
#
# COMPACT_ATOMS: atom_id res chain seq x y z
N MET A 1 -2.81 7.25 -16.14
CA MET A 1 -3.69 6.67 -15.11
C MET A 1 -2.74 6.06 -14.10
N THR A 2 -2.82 6.55 -12.88
CA THR A 2 -1.88 6.20 -11.81
C THR A 2 -2.68 5.59 -10.68
N GLU A 3 -2.28 4.41 -10.21
CA GLU A 3 -2.99 3.77 -9.10
C GLU A 3 -2.47 4.26 -7.75
N ILE A 4 -3.37 4.34 -6.78
CA ILE A 4 -3.11 4.70 -5.38
C ILE A 4 -3.69 3.60 -4.49
N VAL A 5 -2.91 3.16 -3.51
CA VAL A 5 -3.38 2.32 -2.41
C VAL A 5 -3.33 3.10 -1.11
N ALA A 6 -4.48 3.29 -0.48
CA ALA A 6 -4.60 3.88 0.84
C ALA A 6 -4.90 2.79 1.88
N ILE A 7 -4.23 2.85 3.03
CA ILE A 7 -4.42 1.92 4.14
C ILE A 7 -4.85 2.74 5.34
N LYS A 8 -6.00 2.38 5.93
CA LYS A 8 -6.39 2.82 7.27
C LYS A 8 -6.17 1.67 8.24
N TYR A 9 -5.26 1.86 9.19
CA TYR A 9 -4.92 0.82 10.16
C TYR A 9 -6.06 0.59 11.16
N ALA A 10 -6.14 -0.63 11.68
CA ALA A 10 -6.87 -0.88 12.91
C ALA A 10 -6.19 -0.17 14.09
N GLU A 11 -6.98 0.28 15.08
CA GLU A 11 -6.45 0.86 16.31
C GLU A 11 -6.79 -0.03 17.53
N PRO A 12 -5.80 -0.61 18.22
CA PRO A 12 -4.40 -0.77 17.80
C PRO A 12 -4.25 -1.81 16.67
N GLU A 13 -3.19 -1.67 15.87
CA GLU A 13 -2.77 -2.67 14.88
C GLU A 13 -1.81 -3.66 15.58
N PRO A 14 -2.16 -4.95 15.73
CA PRO A 14 -1.43 -5.87 16.60
C PRO A 14 -0.02 -6.24 16.16
N SER A 15 0.32 -6.14 14.87
CA SER A 15 1.67 -6.47 14.38
C SER A 15 2.70 -5.40 14.69
N GLY A 16 2.26 -4.19 15.05
CA GLY A 16 3.12 -3.02 15.20
C GLY A 16 3.51 -2.40 13.85
N LEU A 17 3.09 -2.96 12.72
CA LEU A 17 3.39 -2.42 11.38
C LEU A 17 2.62 -1.13 11.06
N ALA A 18 1.84 -0.58 11.99
CA ALA A 18 1.32 0.79 11.92
C ALA A 18 2.27 1.84 12.52
N GLU A 19 3.37 1.42 13.15
CA GLU A 19 4.39 2.31 13.73
C GLU A 19 5.51 2.59 12.72
N ILE A 20 5.89 3.88 12.58
CA ILE A 20 6.84 4.34 11.57
C ILE A 20 8.18 3.57 11.56
N GLU A 21 8.73 3.24 12.73
CA GLU A 21 10.02 2.53 12.82
C GLU A 21 9.90 1.09 12.31
N ASN A 22 8.77 0.42 12.58
CA ASN A 22 8.52 -0.94 12.09
C ASN A 22 8.24 -0.95 10.58
N ILE A 23 7.61 0.11 10.05
CA ILE A 23 7.42 0.31 8.61
C ILE A 23 8.78 0.45 7.91
N ARG A 24 9.65 1.33 8.43
CA ARG A 24 11.01 1.51 7.90
C ARG A 24 11.79 0.21 7.92
N GLU A 25 11.75 -0.51 9.03
CA GLU A 25 12.45 -1.78 9.18
C GLU A 25 11.90 -2.84 8.21
N PHE A 26 10.58 -2.93 8.04
CA PHE A 26 9.96 -3.82 7.07
C PHE A 26 10.50 -3.57 5.66
N PHE A 27 10.49 -2.32 5.19
CA PHE A 27 10.98 -2.01 3.85
C PHE A 27 12.47 -2.26 3.71
N ARG A 28 13.26 -1.90 4.73
CA ARG A 28 14.71 -2.13 4.76
C ARG A 28 15.06 -3.62 4.67
N LEU A 29 14.34 -4.48 5.39
CA LEU A 29 14.51 -5.94 5.34
C LEU A 29 14.16 -6.51 3.95
N ASN A 30 13.23 -5.87 3.25
CA ASN A 30 12.85 -6.20 1.88
C ASN A 30 13.72 -5.49 0.82
N LYS A 31 14.85 -4.86 1.22
CA LYS A 31 15.80 -4.14 0.36
C LYS A 31 15.25 -2.87 -0.30
N TYR A 32 14.18 -2.31 0.25
CA TYR A 32 13.67 -1.00 -0.12
C TYR A 32 14.17 0.07 0.84
N ILE A 33 14.45 1.25 0.30
CA ILE A 33 14.81 2.45 1.05
C ILE A 33 13.71 3.46 0.80
N TRP A 34 13.19 4.04 1.88
CA TRP A 34 12.25 5.15 1.83
C TRP A 34 13.01 6.46 2.06
N ASP A 35 13.02 7.32 1.04
CA ASP A 35 13.42 8.71 1.17
C ASP A 35 12.21 9.53 1.60
N GLU A 36 12.21 9.97 2.86
CA GLU A 36 11.09 10.69 3.47
C GLU A 36 10.90 12.10 2.91
N ASP A 37 11.97 12.73 2.40
CA ASP A 37 11.90 14.09 1.86
C ASP A 37 11.17 14.09 0.51
N SER A 38 11.42 13.08 -0.31
CA SER A 38 10.78 12.92 -1.63
C SER A 38 9.55 12.00 -1.61
N GLY A 39 9.38 11.21 -0.55
CA GLY A 39 8.39 10.15 -0.46
C GLY A 39 8.74 8.91 -1.30
N VAL A 40 9.90 8.85 -1.96
CA VAL A 40 10.24 7.75 -2.86
C VAL A 40 10.62 6.50 -2.05
N LEU A 41 9.93 5.40 -2.29
CA LEU A 41 10.25 4.06 -1.79
C LEU A 41 10.82 3.22 -2.95
N SER A 42 12.09 2.84 -2.89
CA SER A 42 12.76 2.13 -4.00
C SER A 42 13.82 1.12 -3.56
N ASN A 43 14.03 0.10 -4.39
CA ASN A 43 15.16 -0.85 -4.31
C ASN A 43 16.24 -0.61 -5.38
N GLY A 44 16.14 0.48 -6.16
CA GLY A 44 17.02 0.82 -7.28
C GLY A 44 16.59 0.25 -8.64
N SER A 45 15.65 -0.69 -8.68
CA SER A 45 15.03 -1.24 -9.90
C SER A 45 13.55 -0.87 -10.00
N GLU A 46 12.83 -0.97 -8.89
CA GLU A 46 11.41 -0.69 -8.75
C GLU A 46 11.24 0.49 -7.79
N SER A 47 10.16 1.25 -7.96
CA SER A 47 9.86 2.39 -7.09
C SER A 47 8.38 2.72 -7.05
N CYS A 48 7.95 3.29 -5.92
CA CYS A 48 6.65 3.94 -5.78
C CYS A 48 6.79 5.14 -4.83
N ILE A 49 5.76 5.97 -4.74
CA ILE A 49 5.66 6.98 -3.70
C ILE A 49 4.99 6.36 -2.48
N PHE A 50 5.57 6.60 -1.31
CA PHE A 50 5.04 6.20 -0.01
C PHE A 50 4.94 7.40 0.92
N SER A 51 3.81 7.51 1.62
CA SER A 51 3.56 8.54 2.63
C SER A 51 2.92 7.93 3.86
N TYR A 52 3.52 8.20 5.03
CA TYR A 52 2.97 7.85 6.33
C TYR A 52 2.32 9.07 6.98
N LEU A 53 1.04 8.94 7.34
CA LEU A 53 0.23 10.03 7.89
C LEU A 53 -0.30 9.72 9.30
N GLY A 54 0.31 8.75 9.99
CA GLY A 54 -0.11 8.29 11.32
C GLY A 54 -1.08 7.10 11.23
N PRO A 55 -2.40 7.29 11.41
CA PRO A 55 -3.36 6.19 11.25
C PRO A 55 -3.55 5.74 9.80
N PHE A 56 -2.87 6.39 8.84
CA PHE A 56 -2.93 6.06 7.43
C PHE A 56 -1.55 5.89 6.81
N SER A 57 -1.50 5.03 5.81
CA SER A 57 -0.40 4.93 4.85
C SER A 57 -0.93 5.02 3.44
N LEU A 58 -0.17 5.65 2.56
CA LEU A 58 -0.55 5.83 1.17
C LEU A 58 0.61 5.43 0.27
N PHE A 59 0.31 4.61 -0.73
CA PHE A 59 1.20 4.23 -1.81
C PHE A 59 0.64 4.78 -3.12
N LYS A 60 1.50 5.30 -3.99
CA LYS A 60 1.12 5.78 -5.31
C LYS A 60 2.14 5.27 -6.33
N GLU A 61 1.68 4.78 -7.47
CA GLU A 61 2.56 4.42 -8.58
C GLU A 61 3.38 5.62 -9.05
N ASN A 62 4.58 5.36 -9.56
CA ASN A 62 5.35 6.43 -10.16
C ASN A 62 4.72 6.86 -11.51
N ASP A 63 4.87 8.12 -11.91
CA ASP A 63 4.34 8.62 -13.18
C ASP A 63 5.01 7.97 -14.41
N SER A 64 5.96 7.05 -14.19
CA SER A 64 6.64 6.24 -15.20
C SER A 64 5.73 5.19 -15.85
N GLY A 65 4.57 4.90 -15.25
CA GLY A 65 3.68 3.82 -15.68
C GLY A 65 4.14 2.43 -15.24
N ASP A 66 4.99 2.36 -14.20
CA ASP A 66 5.37 1.09 -13.58
C ASP A 66 4.27 0.64 -12.63
N VAL A 67 3.95 -0.65 -12.66
CA VAL A 67 3.03 -1.29 -11.73
C VAL A 67 3.57 -1.22 -10.30
N PHE A 68 2.66 -1.21 -9.31
CA PHE A 68 3.05 -1.30 -7.90
C PHE A 68 4.08 -2.42 -7.63
N PRO A 69 5.17 -2.12 -6.91
CA PRO A 69 6.12 -3.16 -6.56
C PRO A 69 5.52 -4.16 -5.57
N ASP A 70 5.88 -5.44 -5.70
CA ASP A 70 5.36 -6.55 -4.85
C ASP A 70 5.52 -6.28 -3.35
N VAL A 71 6.53 -5.48 -2.94
CA VAL A 71 6.76 -5.13 -1.54
C VAL A 71 5.56 -4.41 -0.90
N VAL A 72 4.79 -3.65 -1.70
CA VAL A 72 3.60 -2.94 -1.24
C VAL A 72 2.52 -3.95 -0.83
N PHE A 73 2.26 -4.94 -1.68
CA PHE A 73 1.30 -6.00 -1.37
C PHE A 73 1.77 -6.89 -0.22
N ASN A 74 3.06 -7.22 -0.17
CA ASN A 74 3.67 -7.96 0.94
C ASN A 74 3.52 -7.22 2.27
N TYR A 75 3.66 -5.90 2.26
CA TYR A 75 3.43 -5.07 3.43
C TYR A 75 1.96 -5.14 3.89
N ILE A 76 1.01 -4.95 2.96
CA ILE A 76 -0.42 -4.97 3.25
C ILE A 76 -0.85 -6.30 3.88
N ILE A 77 -0.45 -7.44 3.29
CA ILE A 77 -0.82 -8.77 3.81
C ILE A 77 -0.12 -9.12 5.14
N SER A 78 0.96 -8.43 5.49
CA SER A 78 1.68 -8.62 6.76
C SER A 78 0.96 -7.95 7.95
N LEU A 79 0.01 -7.05 7.71
CA LEU A 79 -0.82 -6.44 8.75
C LEU A 79 -1.70 -7.51 9.43
N SER A 80 -1.86 -7.45 10.75
CA SER A 80 -2.50 -8.55 11.51
C SER A 80 -4.00 -8.42 11.65
N ASP A 81 -4.55 -7.21 11.76
CA ASP A 81 -5.99 -7.02 11.96
C ASP A 81 -6.75 -7.05 10.64
N LYS A 82 -7.21 -8.25 10.26
CA LYS A 82 -7.89 -8.49 8.98
C LYS A 82 -9.31 -7.92 8.90
N ASP A 83 -9.92 -7.61 10.05
CA ASP A 83 -11.33 -7.22 10.15
C ASP A 83 -11.54 -5.72 10.30
N ARG A 84 -10.53 -4.97 10.78
CA ARG A 84 -10.63 -3.52 11.02
C ARG A 84 -9.67 -2.68 10.17
N THR A 85 -8.64 -3.29 9.59
CA THR A 85 -7.80 -2.61 8.59
C THR A 85 -8.56 -2.49 7.29
N ILE A 86 -8.61 -1.28 6.74
CA ILE A 86 -9.25 -0.97 5.46
C ILE A 86 -8.16 -0.65 4.44
N VAL A 87 -8.26 -1.27 3.26
CA VAL A 87 -7.42 -1.02 2.11
C VAL A 87 -8.31 -0.49 0.99
N SER A 88 -8.01 0.70 0.51
CA SER A 88 -8.75 1.38 -0.56
C SER A 88 -7.86 1.48 -1.79
N MET A 89 -8.39 1.11 -2.95
CA MET A 89 -7.74 1.34 -4.25
C MET A 89 -8.41 2.49 -4.97
N ILE A 90 -7.61 3.42 -5.49
CA ILE A 90 -8.06 4.66 -6.13
C ILE A 90 -7.29 4.80 -7.45
N GLU A 91 -7.98 5.11 -8.54
CA GLU A 91 -7.34 5.55 -9.78
C GLU A 91 -7.27 7.08 -9.78
N GLU A 92 -6.09 7.64 -9.99
CA GLU A 92 -5.90 9.07 -10.23
C GLU A 92 -5.98 9.34 -11.74
N ASP A 93 -6.87 10.26 -12.12
CA ASP A 93 -7.03 10.75 -13.48
C ASP A 93 -6.43 12.16 -13.66
N ASP A 94 -6.55 12.73 -14.86
CA ASP A 94 -5.98 14.04 -15.21
C ASP A 94 -6.55 15.22 -14.37
N SER A 95 -7.63 14.98 -13.61
CA SER A 95 -8.29 15.92 -12.70
C SER A 95 -7.73 15.88 -11.27
N GLY A 96 -6.84 14.93 -10.98
CA GLY A 96 -6.47 14.53 -9.62
C GLY A 96 -7.36 13.41 -9.10
N TRP A 97 -7.40 13.23 -7.78
CA TRP A 97 -8.31 12.25 -7.14
C TRP A 97 -9.15 12.94 -6.07
N THR A 98 -10.41 12.53 -5.97
CA THR A 98 -11.32 12.92 -4.87
C THR A 98 -11.61 11.71 -3.98
N MET A 99 -11.88 11.92 -2.69
CA MET A 99 -12.20 10.81 -1.77
C MET A 99 -13.45 10.01 -2.19
N ASP A 100 -14.30 10.58 -3.05
CA ASP A 100 -15.52 9.93 -3.55
C ASP A 100 -15.24 8.94 -4.70
N GLU A 101 -13.98 8.84 -5.16
CA GLU A 101 -13.53 8.01 -6.30
C GLU A 101 -12.76 6.75 -5.86
N THR A 102 -13.03 6.24 -4.65
CA THR A 102 -12.58 4.90 -4.27
C THR A 102 -13.20 3.87 -5.21
N LEU A 103 -12.38 3.21 -6.01
CA LEU A 103 -12.81 2.11 -6.90
C LEU A 103 -13.29 0.92 -6.08
N ALA A 104 -12.65 0.69 -4.93
CA ALA A 104 -13.08 -0.28 -3.96
C ALA A 104 -12.48 0.00 -2.57
N ASP A 105 -13.33 -0.14 -1.54
CA ASP A 105 -12.92 -0.24 -0.15
C ASP A 105 -13.02 -1.70 0.30
N PHE A 106 -11.91 -2.28 0.72
CA PHE A 106 -11.86 -3.63 1.23
C PHE A 106 -11.44 -3.65 2.70
N TYR A 107 -12.12 -4.45 3.51
CA TYR A 107 -11.44 -4.97 4.70
C TYR A 107 -10.26 -5.83 4.24
N LEU A 108 -9.18 -5.84 5.00
CA LEU A 108 -7.95 -6.54 4.63
C LEU A 108 -8.18 -8.04 4.32
N LYS A 109 -9.11 -8.71 5.01
CA LYS A 109 -9.50 -10.10 4.67
C LYS A 109 -10.06 -10.25 3.24
N ASP A 110 -10.83 -9.28 2.78
CA ASP A 110 -11.49 -9.31 1.47
C ASP A 110 -10.48 -8.96 0.37
N PHE A 111 -9.57 -8.03 0.67
CA PHE A 111 -8.41 -7.72 -0.16
C PHE A 111 -7.55 -8.96 -0.41
N GLU A 112 -7.17 -9.69 0.66
CA GLU A 112 -6.39 -10.93 0.53
C GLU A 112 -7.11 -12.02 -0.26
N ALA A 113 -8.43 -12.16 -0.06
CA ALA A 113 -9.22 -13.14 -0.80
C ALA A 113 -9.27 -12.82 -2.29
N ASN A 114 -9.34 -11.54 -2.67
CA ASN A 114 -9.32 -11.11 -4.07
C ASN A 114 -7.94 -11.26 -4.70
N LEU A 115 -6.87 -10.86 -4.01
CA LEU A 115 -5.49 -11.05 -4.47
C LEU A 115 -5.22 -12.53 -4.81
N ARG A 116 -5.64 -13.46 -3.94
CA ARG A 116 -5.49 -14.90 -4.17
C ARG A 116 -6.29 -15.41 -5.38
N LYS A 117 -7.48 -14.85 -5.64
CA LYS A 117 -8.28 -15.23 -6.82
C LYS A 117 -7.60 -14.80 -8.11
N GLU A 118 -7.01 -13.61 -8.15
CA GLU A 118 -6.30 -13.12 -9.33
C GLU A 118 -5.03 -13.92 -9.62
N VAL A 119 -4.28 -14.29 -8.59
CA VAL A 119 -3.09 -15.15 -8.73
C VAL A 119 -3.48 -16.52 -9.29
N ASN A 120 -4.52 -17.16 -8.74
CA ASN A 120 -4.96 -18.50 -9.16
C ASN A 120 -5.71 -18.52 -10.50
N SER A 121 -6.13 -17.37 -11.04
CA SER A 121 -6.81 -17.30 -12.35
C SER A 121 -5.85 -17.02 -13.51
N LYS A 122 -4.56 -16.78 -13.21
CA LYS A 122 -3.48 -16.65 -14.19
C LYS A 122 -2.68 -17.97 -14.38
N GLU A 123 -3.01 -19.03 -13.66
CA GLU A 123 -2.51 -20.41 -13.84
C GLU A 123 -3.46 -21.26 -14.72
#